data_AF-A0A2Z6U1F9-F1
#
_entry.id   AF-A0A2Z6U1F9-F1
#
_cell.length_a   1.000
_cell.length_b   1.000
_cell.length_c   1.000
_cell.angle_alpha   90.00
_cell.angle_beta   90.00
_cell.angle_gamma   90.00
#
_symmetry.space_group_name_H-M   'P 1'
#
loop_
_entity.id
_entity.type
_entity.pdbx_description
1 polymer ?
#
loop_
_entity_poly.entity_id
_entity_poly.type
_entity_poly.pdbx_seq_one_letter_code
_entity_poly.pdbx_strand_id
1 'polypeptide(L)'
;MKKITSTIIAASILTLTLQASAEQDFSSIYAEYKAALASEDNQKTMLLAEQALEAGKSKFGEGSLNTANLKYSLALAYKSGQQPKQAMELMDEVIEDYKNHYGEYSFEHANAVLEKLAVVHVYDFTESERKKLLTKRLINDAEETIEATIERSKEKNLKTALPLYYQFATIMNDNSIYSRHYKKAYAVNQKAEQVLLDTVGEKDQRTLRIRFMLGKYAQGKRQHNQAIDYFEKVVETVNQVLDTSHPYELASHASLVELYQLEKEPEKATQHCIAIGKLKPWQEDIEPIPLYRVDPKYPMDLARRGMEGYATLEFNITDDGFVKDIKTLNSTHKRFAKASEKALEQWRYAPKIVDGKPVVSERVKVQMDFKLG
;
A
#
# COMPACT_ATOMS: atom_id res chain seq x y z
N MET A 1 -16.76 10.16 73.26
CA MET A 1 -17.90 11.05 72.99
C MET A 1 -17.80 11.64 71.59
N LYS A 2 -18.61 11.19 70.63
CA LYS A 2 -19.14 11.99 69.51
C LYS A 2 -20.10 11.17 68.63
N LYS A 3 -21.36 11.60 68.68
CA LYS A 3 -22.37 11.69 67.63
C LYS A 3 -22.72 10.44 66.81
N ILE A 4 -23.87 9.86 67.17
CA ILE A 4 -24.83 9.26 66.24
C ILE A 4 -25.94 10.29 66.08
N THR A 5 -26.20 10.78 64.86
CA THR A 5 -27.55 11.09 64.37
C THR A 5 -27.52 11.29 62.85
N SER A 6 -28.25 10.37 62.20
CA SER A 6 -28.83 10.34 60.86
C SER A 6 -28.89 11.66 60.07
N THR A 7 -28.45 11.63 58.81
CA THR A 7 -29.03 12.47 57.75
C THR A 7 -29.11 11.65 56.47
N ILE A 8 -30.30 11.09 56.25
CA ILE A 8 -30.79 10.46 55.03
C ILE A 8 -30.96 11.56 53.99
N ILE A 9 -29.91 11.92 53.24
CA ILE A 9 -30.01 12.70 51.98
C ILE A 9 -28.81 12.32 51.09
N ALA A 10 -28.83 11.12 50.50
CA ALA A 10 -27.87 10.75 49.44
C ALA A 10 -28.44 9.74 48.43
N ALA A 11 -29.48 8.97 48.80
CA ALA A 11 -30.08 7.97 47.92
C ALA A 11 -31.16 8.52 46.96
N SER A 12 -31.61 9.76 47.13
CA SER A 12 -32.70 10.36 46.33
C SER A 12 -32.23 11.38 45.29
N ILE A 13 -30.94 11.75 45.30
CA ILE A 13 -30.34 12.60 44.25
C ILE A 13 -29.58 11.74 43.22
N LEU A 14 -29.13 10.54 43.60
CA LEU A 14 -28.51 9.59 42.67
C LEU A 14 -29.51 8.76 41.84
N THR A 15 -30.78 8.76 42.23
CA THR A 15 -31.88 8.14 41.47
C THR A 15 -32.57 9.12 40.52
N LEU A 16 -32.24 10.42 40.57
CA LEU A 16 -32.80 11.47 39.71
C LEU A 16 -31.87 11.95 38.59
N THR A 17 -30.69 11.36 38.44
CA THR A 17 -29.91 11.42 37.19
C THR A 17 -30.11 10.18 36.31
N LEU A 18 -30.81 9.16 36.80
CA LEU A 18 -31.12 7.94 36.06
C LEU A 18 -32.43 8.02 35.25
N GLN A 19 -33.07 9.19 35.21
CA GLN A 19 -34.38 9.37 34.56
C GLN A 19 -34.43 10.59 33.63
N ALA A 20 -33.27 11.10 33.20
CA ALA A 20 -33.17 12.27 32.32
C ALA A 20 -32.03 12.19 31.28
N SER A 21 -31.67 10.99 30.82
CA SER A 21 -31.28 10.83 29.41
C SER A 21 -32.47 10.16 28.74
N ALA A 22 -33.42 11.00 28.31
CA ALA A 22 -34.42 10.60 27.33
C ALA A 22 -33.73 9.73 26.27
N GLU A 23 -34.36 8.62 25.87
CA GLU A 23 -34.10 7.91 24.61
C GLU A 23 -33.52 8.90 23.61
N GLN A 24 -32.20 8.87 23.46
CA GLN A 24 -31.57 9.74 22.49
C GLN A 24 -32.04 9.16 21.17
N ASP A 25 -32.96 9.87 20.49
CA ASP A 25 -33.57 9.36 19.26
C ASP A 25 -32.44 8.89 18.35
N PHE A 26 -32.56 7.65 17.84
CA PHE A 26 -31.60 7.04 16.93
C PHE A 26 -31.08 8.03 15.89
N SER A 27 -31.96 8.90 15.37
CA SER A 27 -31.63 9.93 14.39
C SER A 27 -30.53 10.90 14.88
N SER A 28 -30.56 11.29 16.16
CA SER A 28 -29.56 12.16 16.79
C SER A 28 -28.23 11.43 16.95
N ILE A 29 -28.23 10.23 17.55
CA ILE A 29 -27.00 9.44 17.73
C ILE A 29 -26.35 9.16 16.37
N TYR A 30 -27.15 8.79 15.37
CA TYR A 30 -26.66 8.49 14.04
C TYR A 30 -26.10 9.73 13.32
N ALA A 31 -26.65 10.92 13.58
CA ALA A 31 -26.08 12.17 13.08
C ALA A 31 -24.72 12.48 13.71
N GLU A 32 -24.58 12.27 15.02
CA GLU A 32 -23.31 12.42 15.74
C GLU A 32 -22.27 11.40 15.25
N TYR A 33 -22.66 10.14 15.06
CA TYR A 33 -21.82 9.09 14.48
C TYR A 33 -21.27 9.51 13.10
N LYS A 34 -22.15 9.99 12.20
CA LYS A 34 -21.72 10.46 10.86
C LYS A 34 -20.77 11.66 10.95
N ALA A 35 -20.97 12.57 11.89
CA ALA A 35 -20.05 13.68 12.11
C ALA A 35 -18.69 13.18 12.65
N ALA A 36 -18.70 12.16 13.50
CA ALA A 36 -17.47 11.55 14.01
C ALA A 36 -16.68 10.80 12.93
N LEU A 37 -17.35 10.15 11.96
CA LEU A 37 -16.66 9.53 10.81
C LEU A 37 -15.83 10.52 9.99
N ALA A 38 -16.23 11.79 9.95
CA ALA A 38 -15.46 12.85 9.27
C ALA A 38 -14.30 13.38 10.13
N SER A 39 -14.29 13.07 11.42
CA SER A 39 -13.17 13.34 12.33
C SER A 39 -12.24 12.13 12.36
N GLU A 40 -10.93 12.32 12.41
CA GLU A 40 -9.95 11.23 12.56
C GLU A 40 -9.92 10.64 14.00
N ASP A 41 -10.99 10.84 14.78
CA ASP A 41 -11.14 10.32 16.14
C ASP A 41 -11.80 8.94 16.12
N ASN A 42 -10.94 7.91 16.02
CA ASN A 42 -11.38 6.51 15.98
C ASN A 42 -12.09 6.06 17.25
N GLN A 43 -11.73 6.58 18.43
CA GLN A 43 -12.33 6.19 19.70
C GLN A 43 -13.75 6.74 19.81
N LYS A 44 -13.94 8.02 19.49
CA LYS A 44 -15.26 8.64 19.46
C LYS A 44 -16.17 7.99 18.42
N THR A 45 -15.64 7.70 17.24
CA THR A 45 -16.38 7.03 16.15
C THR A 45 -16.88 5.65 16.59
N MET A 46 -16.04 4.87 17.26
CA MET A 46 -16.40 3.55 17.78
C MET A 46 -17.49 3.63 18.84
N LEU A 47 -17.35 4.53 19.83
CA LEU A 47 -18.36 4.71 20.87
C LEU A 47 -19.73 5.09 20.29
N LEU A 48 -19.76 6.04 19.35
CA LEU A 48 -21.00 6.47 18.70
C LEU A 48 -21.60 5.37 17.80
N ALA A 49 -20.76 4.54 17.18
CA ALA A 49 -21.24 3.39 16.40
C ALA A 49 -21.89 2.32 17.31
N GLU A 50 -21.33 2.07 18.50
CA GLU A 50 -21.94 1.16 19.50
C GLU A 50 -23.31 1.67 19.95
N GLN A 51 -23.40 2.96 20.28
CA GLN A 51 -24.66 3.61 20.67
C GLN A 51 -25.68 3.58 19.53
N ALA A 52 -25.24 3.85 18.29
CA ALA A 52 -26.11 3.82 17.12
C ALA A 52 -26.66 2.41 16.85
N LEU A 53 -25.84 1.37 17.03
CA LEU A 53 -26.29 -0.02 16.90
C LEU A 53 -27.33 -0.37 17.98
N GLU A 54 -27.09 0.00 19.23
CA GLU A 54 -28.03 -0.30 20.32
C GLU A 54 -29.38 0.40 20.12
N ALA A 55 -29.37 1.70 19.83
CA ALA A 55 -30.59 2.46 19.52
C ALA A 55 -31.27 1.93 18.24
N GLY A 56 -30.48 1.49 17.25
CA GLY A 56 -30.96 0.90 16.01
C GLY A 56 -31.66 -0.44 16.21
N LYS A 57 -31.13 -1.31 17.10
CA LYS A 57 -31.77 -2.58 17.47
C LYS A 57 -33.16 -2.35 18.06
N SER A 58 -33.30 -1.38 18.96
CA SER A 58 -34.60 -1.02 19.54
C SER A 58 -35.58 -0.45 18.50
N LYS A 59 -35.09 0.34 17.54
CA LYS A 59 -35.92 1.03 16.53
C LYS A 59 -36.35 0.14 15.38
N PHE A 60 -35.45 -0.69 14.86
CA PHE A 60 -35.68 -1.47 13.63
C PHE A 60 -35.84 -2.98 13.88
N GLY A 61 -35.47 -3.46 15.07
CA GLY A 61 -35.42 -4.89 15.39
C GLY A 61 -34.08 -5.52 15.03
N GLU A 62 -33.72 -6.58 15.75
CA GLU A 62 -32.40 -7.21 15.66
C GLU A 62 -32.10 -7.84 14.29
N GLY A 63 -33.09 -8.48 13.67
CA GLY A 63 -32.97 -9.11 12.34
C GLY A 63 -33.30 -8.19 11.16
N SER A 64 -33.23 -6.86 11.34
CA SER A 64 -33.49 -5.92 10.25
C SER A 64 -32.23 -5.61 9.45
N LEU A 65 -32.41 -5.31 8.16
CA LEU A 65 -31.31 -4.87 7.31
C LEU A 65 -30.64 -3.58 7.82
N ASN A 66 -31.40 -2.68 8.44
CA ASN A 66 -30.85 -1.48 9.06
C ASN A 66 -29.90 -1.82 10.21
N THR A 67 -30.27 -2.79 11.06
CA THR A 67 -29.40 -3.28 12.13
C THR A 67 -28.15 -3.96 11.55
N ALA A 68 -28.28 -4.77 10.50
CA ALA A 68 -27.14 -5.36 9.80
C ALA A 68 -26.16 -4.30 9.27
N ASN A 69 -26.67 -3.23 8.67
CA ASN A 69 -25.85 -2.10 8.20
C ASN A 69 -25.16 -1.36 9.35
N LEU A 70 -25.81 -1.22 10.51
CA LEU A 70 -25.20 -0.65 11.71
C LEU A 70 -24.10 -1.55 12.28
N LYS A 71 -24.30 -2.87 12.27
CA LYS A 71 -23.24 -3.83 12.63
C LYS A 71 -22.03 -3.70 11.70
N TYR A 72 -22.26 -3.59 10.39
CA TYR A 72 -21.19 -3.36 9.41
C TYR A 72 -20.42 -2.07 9.71
N SER A 73 -21.13 -0.96 9.93
CA SER A 73 -20.56 0.32 10.33
C SER A 73 -19.72 0.23 11.61
N LEU A 74 -20.20 -0.48 12.64
CA LEU A 74 -19.46 -0.70 13.88
C LEU A 74 -18.24 -1.60 13.67
N ALA A 75 -18.32 -2.63 12.83
CA ALA A 75 -17.18 -3.49 12.53
C ALA A 75 -16.04 -2.71 11.85
N LEU A 76 -16.37 -1.78 10.96
CA LEU A 76 -15.39 -0.85 10.35
C LEU A 76 -14.80 0.12 11.38
N ALA A 77 -15.61 0.59 12.34
CA ALA A 77 -15.13 1.44 13.43
C ALA A 77 -14.16 0.66 14.34
N TYR A 78 -14.47 -0.60 14.69
CA TYR A 78 -13.55 -1.47 15.42
C TYR A 78 -12.24 -1.73 14.66
N LYS A 79 -12.31 -1.95 13.34
CA LYS A 79 -11.10 -2.09 12.50
C LYS A 79 -10.22 -0.84 12.62
N SER A 80 -10.81 0.35 12.48
CA SER A 80 -10.09 1.63 12.54
C SER A 80 -9.58 1.96 13.94
N GLY A 81 -10.32 1.56 14.98
CA GLY A 81 -9.95 1.66 16.39
C GLY A 81 -8.97 0.60 16.87
N GLN A 82 -8.37 -0.20 15.98
CA GLN A 82 -7.42 -1.27 16.29
C GLN A 82 -7.98 -2.34 17.24
N GLN A 83 -9.27 -2.67 17.09
CA GLN A 83 -9.97 -3.76 17.78
C GLN A 83 -10.33 -4.89 16.79
N PRO A 84 -9.33 -5.59 16.22
CA PRO A 84 -9.56 -6.50 15.10
C PRO A 84 -10.32 -7.78 15.49
N LYS A 85 -10.30 -8.17 16.77
CA LYS A 85 -11.09 -9.31 17.26
C LYS A 85 -12.59 -8.99 17.20
N GLN A 86 -13.01 -7.88 17.81
CA GLN A 86 -14.39 -7.41 17.77
C GLN A 86 -14.84 -7.15 16.33
N ALA A 87 -13.98 -6.54 15.51
CA ALA A 87 -14.27 -6.33 14.10
C ALA A 87 -14.53 -7.64 13.34
N MET A 88 -13.72 -8.68 13.57
CA MET A 88 -13.91 -9.99 12.93
C MET A 88 -15.20 -10.70 13.38
N GLU A 89 -15.47 -10.72 14.69
CA GLU A 89 -16.67 -11.35 15.27
C GLU A 89 -17.94 -10.67 14.73
N LEU A 90 -17.95 -9.35 14.69
CA LEU A 90 -19.09 -8.61 14.17
C LEU A 90 -19.23 -8.74 12.65
N MET A 91 -18.12 -8.86 11.91
CA MET A 91 -18.18 -9.10 10.47
C MET A 91 -18.72 -10.51 10.14
N ASP A 92 -18.51 -11.51 11.01
CA ASP A 92 -19.15 -12.82 10.88
C ASP A 92 -20.69 -12.71 10.94
N GLU A 93 -21.22 -11.91 11.86
CA GLU A 93 -22.66 -11.63 11.91
C GLU A 93 -23.15 -10.89 10.66
N VAL A 94 -22.41 -9.88 10.20
CA VAL A 94 -22.78 -9.10 9.02
C VAL A 94 -22.82 -9.95 7.75
N ILE A 95 -21.86 -10.87 7.58
CA ILE A 95 -21.83 -11.78 6.44
C ILE A 95 -23.10 -12.64 6.42
N GLU A 96 -23.49 -13.19 7.56
CA GLU A 96 -24.72 -14.00 7.66
C GLU A 96 -25.98 -13.15 7.46
N ASP A 97 -26.05 -11.96 8.06
CA ASP A 97 -27.18 -11.03 7.89
C ASP A 97 -27.33 -10.63 6.40
N TYR A 98 -26.24 -10.30 5.72
CA TYR A 98 -26.25 -9.93 4.30
C TYR A 98 -26.56 -11.11 3.39
N LYS A 99 -26.07 -12.32 3.72
CA LYS A 99 -26.47 -13.55 3.04
C LYS A 99 -27.98 -13.76 3.13
N ASN A 100 -28.58 -13.54 4.30
CA ASN A 100 -30.02 -13.73 4.52
C ASN A 100 -30.88 -12.65 3.85
N HIS A 101 -30.45 -11.39 3.87
CA HIS A 101 -31.22 -10.28 3.29
C HIS A 101 -31.06 -10.12 1.77
N TYR A 102 -29.83 -10.27 1.26
CA TYR A 102 -29.52 -10.02 -0.16
C TYR A 102 -29.27 -11.30 -0.96
N GLY A 103 -28.94 -12.41 -0.29
CA GLY A 103 -28.58 -13.68 -0.90
C GLY A 103 -27.07 -13.94 -0.91
N GLU A 104 -26.70 -15.22 -0.95
CA GLU A 104 -25.31 -15.71 -0.89
C GLU A 104 -24.40 -15.21 -2.03
N TYR A 105 -24.97 -14.84 -3.17
CA TYR A 105 -24.23 -14.35 -4.34
C TYR A 105 -24.55 -12.88 -4.65
N SER A 106 -24.87 -12.11 -3.62
CA SER A 106 -25.05 -10.67 -3.71
C SER A 106 -23.72 -9.93 -3.62
N PHE A 107 -23.69 -8.71 -4.15
CA PHE A 107 -22.52 -7.83 -4.04
C PHE A 107 -22.23 -7.50 -2.56
N GLU A 108 -23.27 -7.24 -1.78
CA GLU A 108 -23.19 -6.88 -0.37
C GLU A 108 -22.56 -8.00 0.45
N HIS A 109 -22.99 -9.25 0.23
CA HIS A 109 -22.39 -10.43 0.87
C HIS A 109 -20.91 -10.59 0.50
N ALA A 110 -20.57 -10.53 -0.79
CA ALA A 110 -19.17 -10.65 -1.24
C ALA A 110 -18.27 -9.53 -0.69
N ASN A 111 -18.78 -8.30 -0.63
CA ASN A 111 -18.07 -7.15 -0.06
C ASN A 111 -17.82 -7.32 1.45
N ALA A 112 -18.79 -7.86 2.21
CA ALA A 112 -18.59 -8.15 3.64
C ALA A 112 -17.49 -9.19 3.87
N VAL A 113 -17.41 -10.23 3.02
CA VAL A 113 -16.31 -11.21 3.05
C VAL A 113 -14.95 -10.55 2.78
N LEU A 114 -14.87 -9.64 1.81
CA LEU A 114 -13.65 -8.85 1.55
C LEU A 114 -13.26 -7.97 2.72
N GLU A 115 -14.22 -7.28 3.34
CA GLU A 115 -13.94 -6.46 4.52
C GLU A 115 -13.43 -7.29 5.69
N LYS A 116 -13.97 -8.50 5.89
CA LYS A 116 -13.42 -9.44 6.88
C LYS A 116 -11.95 -9.79 6.61
N LEU A 117 -11.60 -10.04 5.35
CA LEU A 117 -10.21 -10.28 4.95
C LEU A 117 -9.33 -9.05 5.27
N ALA A 118 -9.83 -7.83 5.02
CA ALA A 118 -9.09 -6.60 5.30
C ALA A 118 -8.80 -6.39 6.80
N VAL A 119 -9.64 -6.92 7.71
CA VAL A 119 -9.39 -6.84 9.17
C VAL A 119 -8.10 -7.55 9.58
N VAL A 120 -7.66 -8.57 8.83
CA VAL A 120 -6.44 -9.34 9.14
C VAL A 120 -5.18 -8.46 9.18
N HIS A 121 -5.16 -7.35 8.41
CA HIS A 121 -4.04 -6.40 8.39
C HIS A 121 -3.82 -5.74 9.74
N VAL A 122 -4.90 -5.40 10.44
CA VAL A 122 -4.86 -4.70 11.73
C VAL A 122 -4.59 -5.67 12.90
N TYR A 123 -4.56 -6.98 12.63
CA TYR A 123 -4.31 -7.98 13.65
C TYR A 123 -2.82 -8.03 14.03
N ASP A 124 -2.44 -7.37 15.13
CA ASP A 124 -1.13 -7.58 15.77
C ASP A 124 -1.13 -8.87 16.59
N PHE A 125 -1.17 -10.00 15.90
CA PHE A 125 -0.55 -11.19 16.45
C PHE A 125 0.93 -11.12 16.05
N THR A 126 1.83 -11.17 17.04
CA THR A 126 3.18 -11.71 16.85
C THR A 126 3.07 -12.90 15.91
N GLU A 127 3.84 -12.92 14.80
CA GLU A 127 3.60 -13.75 13.61
C GLU A 127 3.35 -15.25 13.90
N SER A 128 2.15 -15.60 14.32
CA SER A 128 1.81 -16.95 14.75
C SER A 128 1.32 -17.76 13.55
N GLU A 129 1.58 -19.06 13.56
CA GLU A 129 1.05 -20.00 12.56
C GLU A 129 -0.48 -19.89 12.42
N ARG A 130 -1.18 -19.55 13.51
CA ARG A 130 -2.62 -19.31 13.52
C ARG A 130 -3.02 -18.15 12.58
N LYS A 131 -2.29 -17.02 12.61
CA LYS A 131 -2.56 -15.87 11.70
C LYS A 131 -2.34 -16.28 10.24
N LYS A 132 -1.28 -17.05 9.95
CA LYS A 132 -0.98 -17.52 8.58
C LYS A 132 -2.11 -18.41 8.03
N LEU A 133 -2.55 -19.38 8.80
CA LEU A 133 -3.64 -20.29 8.41
C LEU A 133 -4.97 -19.54 8.22
N LEU A 134 -5.28 -18.61 9.13
CA LEU A 134 -6.46 -17.76 9.03
C LEU A 134 -6.44 -16.91 7.77
N THR A 135 -5.35 -16.20 7.51
CA THR A 135 -5.18 -15.34 6.33
C THR A 135 -5.37 -16.15 5.04
N LYS A 136 -4.71 -17.32 4.95
CA LYS A 136 -4.84 -18.21 3.79
C LYS A 136 -6.29 -18.65 3.56
N ARG A 137 -7.01 -18.98 4.63
CA ARG A 137 -8.43 -19.37 4.56
C ARG A 137 -9.28 -18.22 4.05
N LEU A 138 -9.19 -17.04 4.68
CA LEU A 138 -9.98 -15.87 4.30
C LEU A 138 -9.73 -15.43 2.85
N ILE A 139 -8.49 -15.55 2.35
CA ILE A 139 -8.19 -15.28 0.93
C ILE A 139 -8.90 -16.28 0.02
N ASN A 140 -8.92 -17.57 0.37
CA ASN A 140 -9.63 -18.58 -0.42
C ASN A 140 -11.15 -18.34 -0.40
N ASP A 141 -11.71 -18.08 0.78
CA ASP A 141 -13.14 -17.84 0.97
C ASP A 141 -13.59 -16.59 0.19
N ALA A 142 -12.78 -15.52 0.22
CA ALA A 142 -13.03 -14.31 -0.57
C ALA A 142 -12.97 -14.58 -2.09
N GLU A 143 -11.96 -15.30 -2.56
CA GLU A 143 -11.82 -15.65 -3.98
C GLU A 143 -13.03 -16.46 -4.47
N GLU A 144 -13.41 -17.52 -3.75
CA GLU A 144 -14.56 -18.37 -4.08
C GLU A 144 -15.87 -17.57 -4.08
N THR A 145 -16.11 -16.75 -3.05
CA THR A 145 -17.33 -15.94 -2.93
C THR A 145 -17.45 -14.93 -4.06
N ILE A 146 -16.36 -14.23 -4.40
CA ILE A 146 -16.33 -13.22 -5.47
C ILE A 146 -16.56 -13.87 -6.83
N GLU A 147 -15.88 -14.97 -7.12
CA GLU A 147 -16.03 -15.69 -8.38
C GLU A 147 -17.46 -16.19 -8.56
N ALA A 148 -18.03 -16.82 -7.53
CA ALA A 148 -19.41 -17.28 -7.55
C ALA A 148 -20.42 -16.12 -7.71
N THR A 149 -20.17 -14.98 -7.04
CA THR A 149 -20.99 -13.77 -7.14
C THR A 149 -20.98 -13.20 -8.55
N ILE A 150 -19.81 -13.10 -9.16
CA ILE A 150 -19.66 -12.58 -10.52
C ILE A 150 -20.28 -13.54 -11.55
N GLU A 151 -20.02 -14.84 -11.43
CA GLU A 151 -20.56 -15.85 -12.36
C GLU A 151 -22.09 -15.92 -12.33
N ARG A 152 -22.69 -15.82 -11.14
CA ARG A 152 -24.14 -15.95 -10.93
C ARG A 152 -24.89 -14.62 -11.01
N SER A 153 -24.18 -13.50 -11.06
CA SER A 153 -24.81 -12.20 -11.30
C SER A 153 -25.55 -12.25 -12.65
N LYS A 154 -26.86 -11.97 -12.63
CA LYS A 154 -27.77 -12.09 -13.80
C LYS A 154 -27.27 -11.31 -15.00
N GLU A 155 -26.60 -10.22 -14.71
CA GLU A 155 -25.79 -9.47 -15.64
C GLU A 155 -24.37 -9.95 -15.39
N LYS A 156 -23.66 -10.55 -16.36
CA LYS A 156 -22.19 -10.74 -16.32
C LYS A 156 -21.50 -9.38 -16.32
N ASN A 157 -21.86 -8.53 -15.36
CA ASN A 157 -21.71 -7.10 -15.44
C ASN A 157 -20.36 -6.78 -14.88
N LEU A 158 -19.52 -6.26 -15.76
CA LEU A 158 -18.29 -5.61 -15.40
C LEU A 158 -18.50 -4.58 -14.27
N LYS A 159 -19.72 -4.01 -14.12
CA LYS A 159 -20.12 -3.15 -12.99
C LYS A 159 -20.04 -3.81 -11.60
N THR A 160 -20.36 -5.09 -11.47
CA THR A 160 -20.25 -5.84 -10.19
C THR A 160 -18.83 -6.35 -10.01
N ALA A 161 -18.21 -6.82 -11.09
CA ALA A 161 -16.87 -7.39 -11.05
C ALA A 161 -15.80 -6.34 -10.69
N LEU A 162 -15.91 -5.12 -11.21
CA LEU A 162 -14.91 -4.06 -11.03
C LEU A 162 -14.67 -3.72 -9.55
N PRO A 163 -15.70 -3.30 -8.76
CA PRO A 163 -15.47 -2.94 -7.36
C PRO A 163 -14.92 -4.11 -6.54
N LEU A 164 -15.43 -5.34 -6.75
CA LEU A 164 -14.97 -6.52 -6.01
C LEU A 164 -13.52 -6.87 -6.33
N TYR A 165 -13.14 -7.00 -7.60
CA TYR A 165 -11.75 -7.33 -7.95
C TYR A 165 -10.77 -6.21 -7.59
N TYR A 166 -11.16 -4.95 -7.75
CA TYR A 166 -10.31 -3.83 -7.39
C TYR A 166 -10.05 -3.75 -5.87
N GLN A 167 -11.08 -3.94 -5.05
CA GLN A 167 -10.94 -3.98 -3.60
C GLN A 167 -10.13 -5.21 -3.17
N PHE A 168 -10.39 -6.38 -3.76
CA PHE A 168 -9.62 -7.58 -3.46
C PHE A 168 -8.14 -7.40 -3.81
N ALA A 169 -7.83 -6.84 -4.99
CA ALA A 169 -6.46 -6.52 -5.37
C ALA A 169 -5.83 -5.52 -4.40
N THR A 170 -6.55 -4.50 -3.97
CA THR A 170 -6.09 -3.51 -3.00
C THR A 170 -5.70 -4.14 -1.67
N ILE A 171 -6.54 -5.04 -1.14
CA ILE A 171 -6.27 -5.79 0.10
C ILE A 171 -5.05 -6.70 -0.08
N MET A 172 -4.96 -7.42 -1.21
CA MET A 172 -3.83 -8.31 -1.50
C MET A 172 -2.51 -7.58 -1.71
N ASN A 173 -2.54 -6.29 -2.08
CA ASN A 173 -1.38 -5.44 -2.29
C ASN A 173 -0.78 -4.86 -0.99
N ASP A 174 -1.47 -5.01 0.15
CA ASP A 174 -0.90 -4.66 1.45
C ASP A 174 0.31 -5.57 1.78
N ASN A 175 1.40 -4.96 2.22
CA ASN A 175 2.70 -5.61 2.48
C ASN A 175 2.61 -6.86 3.37
N SER A 176 1.68 -6.88 4.32
CA SER A 176 1.51 -7.97 5.28
C SER A 176 0.91 -9.24 4.65
N ILE A 177 0.16 -9.11 3.56
CA ILE A 177 -0.38 -10.23 2.77
C ILE A 177 0.50 -10.52 1.56
N TYR A 178 0.94 -9.46 0.88
CA TYR A 178 1.76 -9.48 -0.34
C TYR A 178 2.93 -10.47 -0.26
N SER A 179 3.75 -10.38 0.79
CA SER A 179 5.00 -11.14 0.90
C SER A 179 4.81 -12.67 0.93
N ARG A 180 3.65 -13.14 1.40
CA ARG A 180 3.34 -14.56 1.61
C ARG A 180 2.43 -15.15 0.57
N HIS A 181 1.50 -14.34 0.05
CA HIS A 181 0.48 -14.76 -0.90
C HIS A 181 0.69 -14.18 -2.28
N TYR A 182 1.95 -13.83 -2.60
CA TYR A 182 2.38 -13.23 -3.85
C TYR A 182 1.71 -13.84 -5.10
N LYS A 183 1.64 -15.17 -5.22
CA LYS A 183 1.07 -15.82 -6.43
C LYS A 183 -0.42 -15.49 -6.59
N LYS A 184 -1.17 -15.51 -5.50
CA LYS A 184 -2.59 -15.16 -5.49
C LYS A 184 -2.79 -13.67 -5.71
N ALA A 185 -1.99 -12.84 -5.03
CA ALA A 185 -2.04 -11.40 -5.19
C ALA A 185 -1.82 -11.00 -6.66
N TYR A 186 -0.84 -11.61 -7.33
CA TYR A 186 -0.60 -11.41 -8.76
C TYR A 186 -1.82 -11.80 -9.61
N ALA A 187 -2.40 -12.98 -9.41
CA ALA A 187 -3.57 -13.45 -10.17
C ALA A 187 -4.80 -12.55 -9.96
N VAL A 188 -5.04 -12.09 -8.74
CA VAL A 188 -6.14 -11.15 -8.42
C VAL A 188 -5.91 -9.80 -9.10
N ASN A 189 -4.68 -9.28 -9.10
CA ASN A 189 -4.36 -8.03 -9.82
C ASN A 189 -4.54 -8.18 -11.34
N GLN A 190 -4.24 -9.34 -11.94
CA GLN A 190 -4.50 -9.58 -13.36
C GLN A 190 -6.01 -9.58 -13.69
N LYS A 191 -6.83 -10.20 -12.83
CA LYS A 191 -8.30 -10.15 -12.97
C LYS A 191 -8.82 -8.71 -12.82
N ALA A 192 -8.30 -7.96 -11.84
CA ALA A 192 -8.65 -6.56 -11.64
C ALA A 192 -8.26 -5.69 -12.84
N GLU A 193 -7.05 -5.88 -13.41
CA GLU A 193 -6.61 -5.17 -14.61
C GLU A 193 -7.56 -5.42 -15.78
N GLN A 194 -7.87 -6.69 -16.06
CA GLN A 194 -8.76 -7.04 -17.16
C GLN A 194 -10.12 -6.33 -17.04
N VAL A 195 -10.75 -6.41 -15.87
CA VAL A 195 -12.06 -5.79 -15.65
C VAL A 195 -11.98 -4.26 -15.71
N LEU A 196 -10.91 -3.65 -15.19
CA LEU A 196 -10.70 -2.21 -15.29
C LEU A 196 -10.56 -1.76 -16.75
N LEU A 197 -9.78 -2.47 -17.55
CA LEU A 197 -9.62 -2.18 -18.98
C LEU A 197 -10.95 -2.29 -19.73
N ASP A 198 -11.73 -3.33 -19.45
CA ASP A 198 -13.00 -3.59 -20.12
C ASP A 198 -14.11 -2.57 -19.72
N THR A 199 -13.97 -1.91 -18.56
CA THR A 199 -15.03 -1.03 -18.02
C THR A 199 -14.71 0.46 -18.12
N VAL A 200 -13.49 0.84 -17.74
CA VAL A 200 -13.07 2.25 -17.56
C VAL A 200 -11.87 2.62 -18.40
N GLY A 201 -11.17 1.63 -18.96
CA GLY A 201 -10.05 1.82 -19.87
C GLY A 201 -8.72 2.15 -19.19
N GLU A 202 -7.72 2.42 -20.02
CA GLU A 202 -6.32 2.54 -19.60
C GLU A 202 -6.03 3.78 -18.75
N LYS A 203 -6.77 4.86 -19.00
CA LYS A 203 -6.54 6.20 -18.44
C LYS A 203 -7.07 6.36 -17.01
N ASP A 204 -7.85 5.39 -16.52
CA ASP A 204 -8.37 5.43 -15.15
C ASP A 204 -7.23 5.21 -14.14
N GLN A 205 -7.21 6.02 -13.08
CA GLN A 205 -6.17 5.97 -12.04
C GLN A 205 -6.08 4.59 -11.36
N ARG A 206 -7.18 3.85 -11.28
CA ARG A 206 -7.21 2.48 -10.73
C ARG A 206 -6.47 1.52 -11.66
N THR A 207 -6.63 1.66 -12.98
CA THR A 207 -5.90 0.87 -13.97
C THR A 207 -4.39 1.12 -13.86
N LEU A 208 -3.99 2.39 -13.75
CA LEU A 208 -2.59 2.78 -13.52
C LEU A 208 -2.02 2.15 -12.24
N ARG A 209 -2.78 2.21 -11.14
CA ARG A 209 -2.39 1.59 -9.87
C ARG A 209 -2.16 0.09 -10.00
N ILE A 210 -3.10 -0.63 -10.61
CA ILE A 210 -3.00 -2.08 -10.77
C ILE A 210 -1.84 -2.47 -11.68
N ARG A 211 -1.62 -1.76 -12.80
CA ARG A 211 -0.46 -1.97 -13.68
C ARG A 211 0.86 -1.74 -12.96
N PHE A 212 0.98 -0.66 -12.20
CA PHE A 212 2.16 -0.40 -11.38
C PHE A 212 2.44 -1.57 -10.42
N MET A 213 1.41 -2.05 -9.72
CA MET A 213 1.55 -3.20 -8.82
C MET A 213 1.95 -4.47 -9.58
N LEU A 214 1.33 -4.77 -10.73
CA LEU A 214 1.70 -5.90 -11.60
C LEU A 214 3.16 -5.81 -12.07
N GLY A 215 3.66 -4.62 -12.37
CA GLY A 215 5.08 -4.36 -12.62
C GLY A 215 5.96 -4.70 -11.42
N LYS A 216 5.60 -4.22 -10.21
CA LYS A 216 6.33 -4.54 -8.96
C LYS A 216 6.33 -6.05 -8.68
N TYR A 217 5.20 -6.71 -8.92
CA TYR A 217 5.11 -8.16 -8.86
C TYR A 217 6.12 -8.76 -9.84
N ALA A 218 5.97 -8.56 -11.14
CA ALA A 218 6.84 -9.16 -12.15
C ALA A 218 8.34 -8.92 -11.86
N GLN A 219 8.71 -7.72 -11.39
CA GLN A 219 10.06 -7.38 -10.95
C GLN A 219 10.53 -8.29 -9.79
N GLY A 220 9.72 -8.47 -8.74
CA GLY A 220 10.03 -9.37 -7.63
C GLY A 220 10.19 -10.85 -8.03
N LYS A 221 9.51 -11.28 -9.10
CA LYS A 221 9.66 -12.62 -9.70
C LYS A 221 10.86 -12.73 -10.67
N ARG A 222 11.61 -11.64 -10.88
CA ARG A 222 12.68 -11.53 -11.89
C ARG A 222 12.18 -11.77 -13.32
N GLN A 223 10.90 -11.47 -13.58
CA GLN A 223 10.32 -11.48 -14.93
C GLN A 223 10.54 -10.09 -15.55
N HIS A 224 11.80 -9.77 -15.87
CA HIS A 224 12.19 -8.39 -16.20
C HIS A 224 11.41 -7.82 -17.39
N ASN A 225 11.28 -8.56 -18.50
CA ASN A 225 10.53 -8.10 -19.68
C ASN A 225 9.06 -7.79 -19.38
N GLN A 226 8.42 -8.60 -18.54
CA GLN A 226 7.03 -8.36 -18.14
C GLN A 226 6.92 -7.15 -17.20
N ALA A 227 7.89 -6.97 -16.30
CA ALA A 227 7.93 -5.80 -15.44
C ALA A 227 8.13 -4.51 -16.26
N ILE A 228 9.05 -4.53 -17.22
CA ILE A 228 9.29 -3.45 -18.18
C ILE A 228 7.99 -3.09 -18.91
N ASP A 229 7.30 -4.08 -19.50
CA ASP A 229 6.03 -3.84 -20.23
C ASP A 229 4.97 -3.13 -19.36
N TYR A 230 4.79 -3.54 -18.10
CA TYR A 230 3.86 -2.86 -17.21
C TYR A 230 4.29 -1.43 -16.85
N PHE A 231 5.57 -1.20 -16.52
CA PHE A 231 6.05 0.13 -16.16
C PHE A 231 6.06 1.10 -17.35
N GLU A 232 6.42 0.62 -18.55
CA GLU A 232 6.32 1.38 -19.80
C GLU A 232 4.89 1.84 -20.06
N LYS A 233 3.91 0.94 -19.94
CA LYS A 233 2.49 1.29 -20.07
C LYS A 233 2.05 2.33 -19.05
N VAL A 234 2.55 2.27 -17.82
CA VAL A 234 2.24 3.27 -16.79
C VAL A 234 2.78 4.65 -17.18
N VAL A 235 4.06 4.76 -17.57
CA VAL A 235 4.65 6.05 -17.93
C VAL A 235 4.08 6.59 -19.24
N GLU A 236 3.81 5.74 -20.24
CA GLU A 236 3.15 6.14 -21.48
C GLU A 236 1.76 6.72 -21.21
N THR A 237 0.95 6.03 -20.40
CA THR A 237 -0.41 6.48 -20.09
C THR A 237 -0.40 7.79 -19.30
N VAL A 238 0.51 7.97 -18.34
CA VAL A 238 0.60 9.22 -17.57
C VAL A 238 0.98 10.39 -18.48
N ASN A 239 1.99 10.21 -19.34
CA ASN A 239 2.44 11.22 -20.31
C ASN A 239 1.32 11.66 -21.29
N GLN A 240 0.38 10.77 -21.63
CA GLN A 240 -0.72 11.07 -22.55
C GLN A 240 -1.92 11.76 -21.88
N VAL A 241 -2.02 11.74 -20.55
CA VAL A 241 -3.26 12.06 -19.83
C VAL A 241 -3.10 13.19 -18.81
N LEU A 242 -1.91 13.43 -18.27
CA LEU A 242 -1.71 14.31 -17.11
C LEU A 242 -0.57 15.31 -17.33
N ASP A 243 -0.80 16.58 -16.96
CA ASP A 243 0.20 17.65 -17.04
C ASP A 243 1.30 17.56 -15.96
N THR A 244 1.18 16.71 -14.93
CA THR A 244 2.18 16.60 -13.84
C THR A 244 2.17 15.28 -13.03
N SER A 245 3.38 14.82 -12.67
CA SER A 245 3.84 14.00 -11.53
C SER A 245 2.85 13.04 -10.85
N HIS A 246 2.40 11.99 -11.54
CA HIS A 246 1.63 10.92 -10.89
C HIS A 246 2.54 10.13 -9.92
N PRO A 247 2.10 9.72 -8.71
CA PRO A 247 2.98 9.00 -7.76
C PRO A 247 3.59 7.71 -8.32
N TYR A 248 2.92 7.07 -9.28
CA TYR A 248 3.44 5.86 -9.95
C TYR A 248 4.41 6.15 -11.09
N GLU A 249 4.43 7.35 -11.65
CA GLU A 249 5.25 7.69 -12.81
C GLU A 249 6.74 7.70 -12.44
N LEU A 250 7.11 8.49 -11.42
CA LEU A 250 8.48 8.55 -10.90
C LEU A 250 8.97 7.15 -10.47
N ALA A 251 8.11 6.41 -9.76
CA ALA A 251 8.43 5.06 -9.30
C ALA A 251 8.63 4.08 -10.47
N SER A 252 7.81 4.20 -11.53
CA SER A 252 7.93 3.36 -12.74
C SER A 252 9.21 3.67 -13.49
N HIS A 253 9.54 4.96 -13.71
CA HIS A 253 10.81 5.34 -14.31
C HIS A 253 12.00 4.80 -13.50
N ALA A 254 11.98 4.92 -12.17
CA ALA A 254 13.08 4.43 -11.33
C ALA A 254 13.23 2.90 -11.44
N SER A 255 12.11 2.16 -11.45
CA SER A 255 12.11 0.71 -11.70
C SER A 255 12.64 0.36 -13.10
N LEU A 256 12.30 1.14 -14.14
CA LEU A 256 12.77 0.93 -15.51
C LEU A 256 14.28 1.17 -15.65
N VAL A 257 14.85 2.14 -14.93
CA VAL A 257 16.32 2.33 -14.90
C VAL A 257 17.01 1.04 -14.44
N GLU A 258 16.58 0.45 -13.33
CA GLU A 258 17.15 -0.79 -12.81
C GLU A 258 16.95 -1.96 -13.78
N LEU A 259 15.73 -2.14 -14.30
CA LEU A 259 15.37 -3.25 -15.18
C LEU A 259 16.14 -3.22 -16.50
N TYR A 260 16.24 -2.06 -17.16
CA TYR A 260 17.01 -1.94 -18.40
C TYR A 260 18.51 -2.11 -18.18
N GLN A 261 19.07 -1.74 -17.02
CA GLN A 261 20.45 -2.09 -16.68
C GLN A 261 20.64 -3.61 -16.59
N LEU A 262 19.70 -4.32 -15.95
CA LEU A 262 19.75 -5.78 -15.85
C LEU A 262 19.64 -6.48 -17.21
N GLU A 263 18.81 -5.93 -18.11
CA GLU A 263 18.66 -6.42 -19.49
C GLU A 263 19.78 -5.95 -20.45
N LYS A 264 20.79 -5.22 -19.93
CA LYS A 264 21.93 -4.71 -20.71
C LYS A 264 21.52 -3.73 -21.82
N GLU A 265 20.52 -2.91 -21.55
CA GLU A 265 20.05 -1.82 -22.42
C GLU A 265 20.27 -0.45 -21.73
N PRO A 266 21.53 -0.06 -21.44
CA PRO A 266 21.83 1.12 -20.62
C PRO A 266 21.35 2.44 -21.24
N GLU A 267 21.21 2.51 -22.57
CA GLU A 267 20.69 3.69 -23.27
C GLU A 267 19.23 3.96 -22.92
N LYS A 268 18.39 2.91 -22.82
CA LYS A 268 16.99 3.05 -22.38
C LYS A 268 16.90 3.43 -20.92
N ALA A 269 17.73 2.83 -20.06
CA ALA A 269 17.84 3.23 -18.66
C ALA A 269 18.12 4.74 -18.53
N THR A 270 19.05 5.27 -19.33
CA THR A 270 19.35 6.70 -19.36
C THR A 270 18.16 7.57 -19.78
N GLN A 271 17.34 7.13 -20.74
CA GLN A 271 16.13 7.88 -21.11
C GLN A 271 15.19 8.09 -19.92
N HIS A 272 15.02 7.07 -19.06
CA HIS A 272 14.22 7.23 -17.83
C HIS A 272 14.92 8.09 -16.78
N CYS A 273 16.24 8.08 -16.66
CA CYS A 273 16.97 9.01 -15.79
C CYS A 273 16.70 10.48 -16.16
N ILE A 274 16.73 10.78 -17.47
CA ILE A 274 16.44 12.11 -18.00
C ILE A 274 14.98 12.48 -17.73
N ALA A 275 14.04 11.56 -17.96
CA ALA A 275 12.63 11.78 -17.66
C ALA A 275 12.41 12.11 -16.17
N ILE A 276 13.03 11.36 -15.25
CA ILE A 276 12.96 11.64 -13.81
C ILE A 276 13.46 13.05 -13.47
N GLY A 277 14.56 13.50 -14.09
CA GLY A 277 15.07 14.86 -13.91
C GLY A 277 14.06 15.94 -14.31
N LYS A 278 13.22 15.67 -15.32
CA LYS A 278 12.17 16.58 -15.80
C LYS A 278 10.88 16.53 -14.96
N LEU A 279 10.58 15.40 -14.32
CA LEU A 279 9.31 15.15 -13.62
C LEU A 279 9.16 15.82 -12.24
N LYS A 280 10.16 16.57 -11.77
CA LYS A 280 10.10 17.32 -10.50
C LYS A 280 9.93 18.82 -10.78
N PRO A 281 8.69 19.35 -10.91
CA PRO A 281 8.47 20.66 -11.51
C PRO A 281 8.47 21.83 -10.50
N TRP A 282 8.95 21.66 -9.26
CA TRP A 282 8.88 22.72 -8.23
C TRP A 282 10.23 23.29 -7.80
N GLN A 283 11.34 22.81 -8.36
CA GLN A 283 12.66 23.39 -8.13
C GLN A 283 13.35 23.58 -9.48
N GLU A 284 13.68 24.82 -9.81
CA GLU A 284 14.46 25.16 -11.02
C GLU A 284 15.87 24.54 -10.96
N ASP A 285 16.36 24.29 -9.74
CA ASP A 285 17.66 23.67 -9.45
C ASP A 285 17.49 22.36 -8.68
N ILE A 286 18.08 21.27 -9.18
CA ILE A 286 18.05 19.93 -8.58
C ILE A 286 19.47 19.36 -8.57
N GLU A 287 19.97 18.97 -7.41
CA GLU A 287 21.23 18.22 -7.30
C GLU A 287 21.09 16.78 -7.83
N PRO A 288 22.17 16.13 -8.30
CA PRO A 288 22.07 14.83 -8.94
C PRO A 288 21.62 13.75 -7.95
N ILE A 289 20.61 12.96 -8.35
CA ILE A 289 20.00 11.95 -7.49
C ILE A 289 20.44 10.55 -7.95
N PRO A 290 21.04 9.70 -7.10
CA PRO A 290 21.41 8.36 -7.50
C PRO A 290 20.15 7.52 -7.77
N LEU A 291 20.07 6.94 -8.97
CA LEU A 291 18.94 6.09 -9.39
C LEU A 291 19.31 4.61 -9.46
N TYR A 292 20.54 4.31 -9.87
CA TYR A 292 21.07 2.95 -9.88
C TYR A 292 22.49 2.94 -9.38
N ARG A 293 22.76 2.07 -8.40
CA ARG A 293 24.09 1.87 -7.82
C ARG A 293 24.34 0.39 -7.64
N VAL A 294 25.56 -0.01 -7.94
CA VAL A 294 26.07 -1.36 -7.66
C VAL A 294 27.21 -1.27 -6.67
N ASP A 295 27.23 -2.18 -5.71
CA ASP A 295 28.35 -2.31 -4.79
C ASP A 295 29.56 -2.92 -5.50
N PRO A 296 30.79 -2.51 -5.13
CA PRO A 296 31.98 -3.10 -5.70
C PRO A 296 32.14 -4.56 -5.29
N LYS A 297 32.44 -5.41 -6.26
CA LYS A 297 32.74 -6.82 -6.00
C LYS A 297 34.02 -6.93 -5.17
N TYR A 298 33.92 -7.54 -3.99
CA TYR A 298 35.08 -7.76 -3.14
C TYR A 298 36.15 -8.58 -3.88
N PRO A 299 37.40 -8.10 -3.98
CA PRO A 299 38.49 -8.89 -4.55
C PRO A 299 38.72 -10.19 -3.77
N MET A 300 38.45 -11.33 -4.40
CA MET A 300 38.41 -12.64 -3.72
C MET A 300 39.73 -13.01 -3.03
N ASP A 301 40.88 -12.61 -3.59
CA ASP A 301 42.19 -12.83 -2.98
C ASP A 301 42.41 -12.03 -1.69
N LEU A 302 41.85 -10.82 -1.61
CA LEU A 302 41.92 -9.99 -0.41
C LEU A 302 40.94 -10.49 0.65
N ALA A 303 39.74 -10.89 0.23
CA ALA A 303 38.74 -11.50 1.11
C ALA A 303 39.30 -12.76 1.79
N ARG A 304 39.93 -13.66 1.02
CA ARG A 304 40.58 -14.89 1.54
C ARG A 304 41.70 -14.61 2.53
N ARG A 305 42.30 -13.41 2.48
CA ARG A 305 43.36 -12.97 3.39
C ARG A 305 42.84 -12.16 4.57
N GLY A 306 41.52 -12.04 4.74
CA GLY A 306 40.93 -11.25 5.82
C GLY A 306 41.21 -9.75 5.71
N MET A 307 41.62 -9.25 4.55
CA MET A 307 42.02 -7.84 4.41
C MET A 307 40.83 -6.98 4.04
N GLU A 308 40.50 -6.05 4.92
CA GLU A 308 39.50 -4.99 4.74
C GLU A 308 40.14 -3.70 4.23
N GLY A 309 39.32 -2.74 3.82
CA GLY A 309 39.83 -1.46 3.34
C GLY A 309 38.79 -0.54 2.73
N TYR A 310 39.25 0.46 2.00
CA TYR A 310 38.40 1.41 1.31
C TYR A 310 39.06 1.94 0.04
N ALA A 311 38.25 2.54 -0.83
CA ALA A 311 38.70 3.39 -1.92
C ALA A 311 37.82 4.65 -2.01
N THR A 312 38.46 5.81 -2.14
CA THR A 312 37.82 7.11 -2.36
C THR A 312 38.05 7.53 -3.80
N LEU A 313 36.98 7.86 -4.53
CA LEU A 313 37.01 8.21 -5.95
C LEU A 313 36.37 9.59 -6.17
N GLU A 314 36.86 10.31 -7.17
CA GLU A 314 36.29 11.52 -7.75
C GLU A 314 35.78 11.20 -9.16
N PHE A 315 34.63 11.72 -9.56
CA PHE A 315 34.05 11.50 -10.89
C PHE A 315 33.11 12.65 -11.29
N ASN A 316 32.73 12.67 -12.56
CA ASN A 316 31.74 13.60 -13.10
C ASN A 316 30.42 12.86 -13.40
N ILE A 317 29.29 13.53 -13.20
CA ILE A 317 27.96 13.07 -13.64
C ILE A 317 27.57 13.93 -14.83
N THR A 318 27.34 13.31 -15.97
CA THR A 318 26.96 14.02 -17.21
C THR A 318 25.52 14.54 -17.15
N ASP A 319 25.17 15.42 -18.09
CA ASP A 319 23.82 15.96 -18.28
C ASP A 319 22.78 14.90 -18.70
N ASP A 320 23.23 13.75 -19.18
CA ASP A 320 22.43 12.53 -19.38
C ASP A 320 22.56 11.51 -18.23
N GLY A 321 23.21 11.86 -17.12
CA GLY A 321 23.19 11.08 -15.88
C GLY A 321 24.15 9.88 -15.83
N PHE A 322 25.11 9.77 -16.75
CA PHE A 322 26.18 8.78 -16.69
C PHE A 322 27.34 9.26 -15.81
N VAL A 323 28.08 8.31 -15.26
CA VAL A 323 29.34 8.59 -14.57
C VAL A 323 30.51 8.54 -15.56
N LYS A 324 31.33 9.61 -15.59
CA LYS A 324 32.55 9.73 -16.40
C LYS A 324 33.73 10.27 -15.59
N ASP A 325 34.92 10.22 -16.19
CA ASP A 325 36.16 10.80 -15.63
C ASP A 325 36.51 10.32 -14.23
N ILE A 326 36.31 9.03 -13.96
CA ILE A 326 36.56 8.42 -12.66
C ILE A 326 38.07 8.47 -12.34
N LYS A 327 38.41 9.03 -11.19
CA LYS A 327 39.77 9.14 -10.65
C LYS A 327 39.81 8.61 -9.23
N THR A 328 40.66 7.63 -8.96
CA THR A 328 40.95 7.22 -7.58
C THR A 328 41.75 8.32 -6.87
N LEU A 329 41.19 8.88 -5.80
CA LEU A 329 41.87 9.86 -4.94
C LEU A 329 42.74 9.18 -3.89
N ASN A 330 42.21 8.13 -3.26
CA ASN A 330 42.90 7.38 -2.21
C ASN A 330 42.38 5.94 -2.17
N SER A 331 43.20 4.99 -1.76
CA SER A 331 42.78 3.61 -1.54
C SER A 331 43.77 2.88 -0.66
N THR A 332 43.27 2.02 0.23
CA THR A 332 44.14 1.17 1.06
C THR A 332 44.79 0.05 0.25
N HIS A 333 44.23 -0.31 -0.90
CA HIS A 333 44.82 -1.32 -1.79
C HIS A 333 44.41 -1.10 -3.26
N LYS A 334 45.34 -1.33 -4.21
CA LYS A 334 45.08 -1.14 -5.65
C LYS A 334 43.89 -1.95 -6.17
N ARG A 335 43.64 -3.14 -5.61
CA ARG A 335 42.49 -3.97 -6.00
C ARG A 335 41.15 -3.44 -5.49
N PHE A 336 41.11 -2.74 -4.35
CA PHE A 336 39.90 -2.04 -3.90
C PHE A 336 39.57 -0.88 -4.83
N ALA A 337 40.57 -0.04 -5.16
CA ALA A 337 40.42 1.02 -6.15
C ALA A 337 39.83 0.51 -7.47
N LYS A 338 40.46 -0.52 -8.06
CA LYS A 338 40.00 -1.11 -9.33
C LYS A 338 38.59 -1.72 -9.25
N ALA A 339 38.22 -2.31 -8.11
CA ALA A 339 36.87 -2.86 -7.91
C ALA A 339 35.83 -1.74 -7.79
N SER A 340 36.18 -0.65 -7.11
CA SER A 340 35.34 0.54 -6.97
C SER A 340 35.15 1.30 -8.27
N GLU A 341 36.20 1.48 -9.08
CA GLU A 341 36.13 2.10 -10.41
C GLU A 341 35.11 1.36 -11.29
N LYS A 342 35.22 0.03 -11.38
CA LYS A 342 34.29 -0.82 -12.15
C LYS A 342 32.84 -0.77 -11.67
N ALA A 343 32.64 -0.60 -10.37
CA ALA A 343 31.30 -0.46 -9.82
C ALA A 343 30.70 0.89 -10.21
N LEU A 344 31.50 1.94 -10.06
CA LEU A 344 31.10 3.32 -10.30
C LEU A 344 30.77 3.60 -11.79
N GLU A 345 31.45 2.93 -12.73
CA GLU A 345 31.11 2.98 -14.18
C GLU A 345 29.65 2.57 -14.48
N GLN A 346 29.06 1.74 -13.64
CA GLN A 346 27.69 1.24 -13.81
C GLN A 346 26.65 2.12 -13.13
N TRP A 347 27.06 3.10 -12.32
CA TRP A 347 26.11 3.94 -11.61
C TRP A 347 25.35 4.86 -12.57
N ARG A 348 24.10 5.17 -12.24
CA ARG A 348 23.24 6.09 -12.99
C ARG A 348 22.57 7.07 -12.03
N TYR A 349 22.43 8.30 -12.51
CA TYR A 349 21.86 9.41 -11.77
C TYR A 349 20.75 10.08 -12.57
N ALA A 350 19.76 10.64 -11.89
CA ALA A 350 19.02 11.77 -12.44
C ALA A 350 20.02 12.92 -12.51
N PRO A 351 20.20 13.57 -13.67
CA PRO A 351 21.21 14.61 -13.83
C PRO A 351 20.90 15.81 -12.94
N LYS A 352 21.94 16.60 -12.67
CA LYS A 352 21.76 17.91 -12.03
C LYS A 352 20.99 18.81 -12.97
N ILE A 353 19.97 19.49 -12.46
CA ILE A 353 19.21 20.49 -13.20
C ILE A 353 19.60 21.86 -12.65
N VAL A 354 19.87 22.82 -13.54
CA VAL A 354 20.06 24.24 -13.22
C VAL A 354 19.24 25.05 -14.22
N ASP A 355 18.42 25.98 -13.73
CA ASP A 355 17.49 26.76 -14.57
C ASP A 355 16.63 25.87 -15.50
N GLY A 356 16.17 24.73 -14.99
CA GLY A 356 15.36 23.77 -15.74
C GLY A 356 16.10 22.99 -16.84
N LYS A 357 17.43 23.12 -16.96
CA LYS A 357 18.25 22.40 -17.94
C LYS A 357 19.20 21.43 -17.25
N PRO A 358 19.37 20.20 -17.79
CA PRO A 358 20.37 19.29 -17.27
C PRO A 358 21.79 19.83 -17.52
N VAL A 359 22.64 19.73 -16.52
CA VAL A 359 24.05 20.17 -16.55
C VAL A 359 24.96 19.11 -15.94
N VAL A 360 26.24 19.17 -16.27
CA VAL A 360 27.27 18.29 -15.73
C VAL A 360 27.54 18.64 -14.26
N SER A 361 27.55 17.64 -13.38
CA SER A 361 28.08 17.77 -12.01
C SER A 361 29.52 17.30 -11.97
N GLU A 362 30.44 18.23 -11.75
CA GLU A 362 31.87 17.92 -11.72
C GLU A 362 32.37 17.54 -10.33
N ARG A 363 33.41 16.70 -10.29
CA ARG A 363 34.22 16.41 -9.10
C ARG A 363 33.43 15.85 -7.91
N VAL A 364 32.39 15.08 -8.18
CA VAL A 364 31.62 14.34 -7.18
C VAL A 364 32.53 13.29 -6.54
N LYS A 365 32.44 13.11 -5.23
CA LYS A 365 33.28 12.17 -4.48
C LYS A 365 32.47 11.09 -3.79
N VAL A 366 33.01 9.87 -3.76
CA VAL A 366 32.43 8.75 -3.03
C VAL A 366 33.54 7.91 -2.38
N GLN A 367 33.27 7.38 -1.20
CA GLN A 367 34.08 6.33 -0.58
C GLN A 367 33.31 5.02 -0.59
N MET A 368 33.97 3.95 -1.00
CA MET A 368 33.46 2.59 -0.95
C MET A 368 34.30 1.78 0.04
N ASP A 369 33.63 1.20 1.03
CA ASP A 369 34.25 0.38 2.06
C ASP A 369 34.13 -1.12 1.73
N PHE A 370 35.19 -1.87 2.04
CA PHE A 370 35.28 -3.31 1.90
C PHE A 370 35.44 -3.91 3.30
N LYS A 371 34.35 -4.45 3.83
CA LYS A 371 34.29 -5.08 5.16
C LYS A 371 33.87 -6.55 5.04
N LEU A 372 34.48 -7.40 5.86
CA LEU A 372 34.15 -8.81 6.03
C LEU A 372 33.31 -8.84 7.31
N GLY A 373 31.99 -8.88 7.13
CA GLY A 373 31.00 -8.57 8.16
C GLY A 373 31.05 -9.37 9.46
#